data_AF-A0A1W9U695-F1
#
_entry.id   AF-A0A1W9U695-F1
#
_cell.length_a   1.000
_cell.length_b   1.000
_cell.length_c   1.000
_cell.angle_alpha   90.00
_cell.angle_beta   90.00
_cell.angle_gamma   90.00
#
_symmetry.space_group_name_H-M   'P 1'
#
loop_
_entity.id
_entity.type
_entity.pdbx_description
1 polymer ?
#
loop_
_entity_poly.entity_id
_entity_poly.type
_entity_poly.pdbx_seq_one_letter_code
_entity_poly.pdbx_strand_id
1 'polypeptide(L)'
;MTFNSQTIILEIRAEFEKMLDFVTGEEAQIATADRIERGLFRRLLKLGARLLLLFFIIRAKNCSREPLQLEDGHELPYHSEKKRTYFSIFGKIPFWRPYFYKTKAGGQYPLDAELSLGSDRYSDFLRDMSEYLAVYVAYSKDTDLLERFFDLEISTRVIQQIIVKSG
;
A
#
# COMPACT_ATOMS: atom_id res chain seq x y z
N MET A 1 19.15 -4.68 0.74
CA MET A 1 18.48 -5.87 0.15
C MET A 1 17.77 -5.42 -1.10
N THR A 2 18.19 -5.90 -2.27
CA THR A 2 17.53 -5.63 -3.54
C THR A 2 16.36 -6.59 -3.65
N PHE A 3 15.13 -6.11 -3.46
CA PHE A 3 13.95 -6.95 -3.69
C PHE A 3 13.94 -7.36 -5.16
N ASN A 4 14.03 -8.66 -5.42
CA ASN A 4 14.05 -9.16 -6.78
C ASN A 4 12.63 -9.07 -7.35
N SER A 5 12.37 -8.03 -8.13
CA SER A 5 11.10 -7.81 -8.81
C SER A 5 10.66 -9.03 -9.64
N GLN A 6 11.61 -9.82 -10.17
CA GLN A 6 11.31 -11.04 -10.93
C GLN A 6 10.68 -12.12 -10.04
N THR A 7 11.20 -12.31 -8.82
CA THR A 7 10.64 -13.27 -7.86
C THR A 7 9.20 -12.90 -7.51
N ILE A 8 8.94 -11.61 -7.24
CA ILE A 8 7.60 -11.13 -6.92
C ILE A 8 6.64 -11.31 -8.10
N ILE A 9 7.10 -11.07 -9.34
CA ILE A 9 6.29 -11.31 -10.54
C ILE A 9 5.92 -12.79 -10.67
N LEU A 10 6.85 -13.71 -10.42
CA LEU A 10 6.57 -15.15 -10.45
C LEU A 10 5.57 -15.55 -9.36
N GLU A 11 5.74 -15.03 -8.15
CA GLU A 11 4.80 -15.26 -7.04
C GLU A 11 3.40 -14.73 -7.35
N ILE A 12 3.28 -13.55 -7.96
CA ILE A 12 2.00 -12.95 -8.37
C ILE A 12 1.31 -13.85 -9.41
N ARG A 13 2.04 -14.34 -10.41
CA ARG A 13 1.51 -15.29 -11.39
C ARG A 13 1.01 -16.57 -10.72
N ALA A 14 1.81 -17.15 -9.84
CA ALA A 14 1.43 -18.36 -9.11
C ALA A 14 0.18 -18.15 -8.24
N GLU A 15 0.03 -16.99 -7.58
CA GLU A 15 -1.20 -16.67 -6.84
C GLU A 15 -2.41 -16.48 -7.75
N PHE A 16 -2.22 -15.93 -8.94
CA PHE A 16 -3.29 -15.82 -9.93
C PHE A 16 -3.77 -17.20 -10.40
N GLU A 17 -2.85 -18.12 -10.73
CA GLU A 17 -3.20 -19.50 -11.08
C GLU A 17 -3.96 -20.18 -9.94
N LYS A 18 -3.51 -20.04 -8.69
CA LYS A 18 -4.25 -20.56 -7.52
C LYS A 18 -5.66 -19.98 -7.38
N MET A 19 -5.92 -18.77 -7.88
CA MET A 19 -7.27 -18.21 -7.89
C MET A 19 -8.14 -18.82 -8.99
N LEU A 20 -7.56 -19.13 -10.15
CA LEU A 20 -8.25 -19.88 -11.19
C LEU A 20 -8.62 -21.27 -10.66
N ASP A 21 -7.66 -21.99 -10.06
CA ASP A 21 -7.90 -23.28 -9.43
C ASP A 21 -8.97 -23.22 -8.33
N PHE A 22 -9.02 -22.11 -7.57
CA PHE A 22 -10.02 -21.92 -6.53
C PHE A 22 -11.46 -21.85 -7.07
N VAL A 23 -11.66 -21.40 -8.31
CA VAL A 23 -13.00 -21.30 -8.93
C VAL A 23 -13.32 -22.43 -9.90
N THR A 24 -12.31 -23.14 -10.41
CA THR A 24 -12.48 -24.26 -11.35
C THR A 24 -12.33 -25.64 -10.70
N GLY A 25 -11.72 -25.71 -9.51
CA GLY A 25 -11.44 -26.96 -8.80
C GLY A 25 -12.68 -27.69 -8.30
N GLU A 26 -12.50 -28.96 -7.93
CA GLU A 26 -13.60 -29.85 -7.50
C GLU A 26 -14.38 -29.29 -6.30
N GLU A 27 -13.69 -28.67 -5.34
CA GLU A 27 -14.34 -28.03 -4.19
C GLU A 27 -15.28 -26.88 -4.59
N ALA A 28 -15.03 -26.22 -5.71
CA ALA A 28 -15.88 -25.13 -6.20
C ALA A 28 -17.22 -25.65 -6.73
N GLN A 29 -17.29 -26.89 -7.22
CA GLN A 29 -18.53 -27.47 -7.75
C GLN A 29 -19.61 -27.69 -6.68
N ILE A 30 -19.18 -27.87 -5.43
CA ILE A 30 -20.08 -28.04 -4.27
C ILE A 30 -20.15 -26.79 -3.39
N ALA A 31 -19.41 -25.73 -3.75
CA ALA A 31 -19.40 -24.49 -2.99
C ALA A 31 -20.60 -23.61 -3.33
N THR A 32 -21.16 -22.95 -2.32
CA THR A 32 -22.15 -21.90 -2.51
C THR A 32 -21.52 -20.64 -3.13
N ALA A 33 -22.31 -19.84 -3.84
CA ALA A 33 -21.87 -18.55 -4.37
C ALA A 33 -21.27 -17.62 -3.28
N ASP A 34 -21.87 -17.51 -2.09
CA ASP A 34 -21.34 -16.68 -0.98
C ASP A 34 -19.92 -17.10 -0.56
N ARG A 35 -19.67 -18.41 -0.43
CA ARG A 35 -18.33 -18.94 -0.11
C ARG A 35 -17.30 -18.57 -1.18
N ILE A 36 -17.65 -18.73 -2.46
CA ILE A 36 -16.76 -18.38 -3.57
C ILE A 36 -16.52 -16.88 -3.62
N GLU A 37 -17.57 -16.06 -3.51
CA GLU A 37 -17.49 -14.60 -3.53
C GLU A 37 -16.56 -14.07 -2.43
N ARG A 38 -16.79 -14.47 -1.16
CA ARG A 38 -15.95 -14.04 -0.03
C ARG A 38 -14.51 -14.51 -0.17
N GLY A 39 -14.31 -15.75 -0.63
CA GLY A 39 -12.98 -16.30 -0.84
C GLY A 39 -12.22 -15.56 -1.94
N LEU A 40 -12.88 -15.30 -3.07
CA LEU A 40 -12.32 -14.59 -4.21
C LEU A 40 -11.99 -13.14 -3.83
N PHE A 41 -12.90 -12.44 -3.15
CA PHE A 41 -12.67 -11.07 -2.70
C PHE A 41 -11.40 -10.95 -1.85
N ARG A 42 -11.22 -11.82 -0.84
CA ARG A 42 -10.00 -11.82 -0.01
C ARG A 42 -8.73 -12.10 -0.81
N ARG A 43 -8.80 -13.02 -1.79
CA ARG A 43 -7.66 -13.36 -2.64
C ARG A 43 -7.30 -12.21 -3.59
N LEU A 44 -8.30 -11.55 -4.16
CA LEU A 44 -8.11 -10.35 -4.99
C LEU A 44 -7.49 -9.19 -4.21
N LEU A 45 -7.93 -8.95 -2.96
CA LEU A 45 -7.30 -7.94 -2.11
C LEU A 45 -5.81 -8.25 -1.86
N LYS A 46 -5.48 -9.51 -1.54
CA LYS A 46 -4.09 -9.96 -1.36
C LYS A 46 -3.27 -9.83 -2.65
N LEU A 47 -3.84 -10.17 -3.81
CA LEU A 47 -3.18 -9.97 -5.10
C LEU A 47 -2.93 -8.48 -5.36
N GLY A 48 -3.93 -7.63 -5.12
CA GLY A 48 -3.82 -6.18 -5.23
C GLY A 48 -2.70 -5.61 -4.35
N ALA A 49 -2.57 -6.08 -3.11
CA ALA A 49 -1.48 -5.69 -2.21
C ALA A 49 -0.10 -6.05 -2.79
N ARG A 50 0.05 -7.25 -3.37
CA ARG A 50 1.32 -7.69 -4.00
C ARG A 50 1.63 -6.89 -5.27
N LEU A 51 0.63 -6.59 -6.09
CA LEU A 51 0.78 -5.76 -7.28
C LEU A 51 1.21 -4.34 -6.92
N LEU A 52 0.59 -3.75 -5.89
CA LEU A 52 0.95 -2.42 -5.42
C LEU A 52 2.34 -2.40 -4.76
N LEU A 53 2.72 -3.47 -4.03
CA LEU A 53 4.10 -3.65 -3.56
C LEU A 53 5.10 -3.72 -4.73
N LEU A 54 4.80 -4.49 -5.77
CA LEU A 54 5.64 -4.60 -6.96
C LEU A 54 5.81 -3.22 -7.63
N PHE A 55 4.73 -2.45 -7.74
CA PHE A 55 4.79 -1.07 -8.22
C PHE A 55 5.79 -0.25 -7.42
N PHE A 56 5.70 -0.24 -6.09
CA PHE A 56 6.65 0.50 -5.24
C PHE A 56 8.09 0.03 -5.43
N ILE A 57 8.32 -1.29 -5.56
CA ILE A 57 9.67 -1.85 -5.76
C ILE A 57 10.26 -1.41 -7.09
N ILE A 58 9.49 -1.46 -8.18
CA ILE A 58 9.94 -1.01 -9.50
C ILE A 58 10.27 0.48 -9.46
N ARG A 59 9.39 1.30 -8.88
CA ARG A 59 9.59 2.75 -8.76
C ARG A 59 10.80 3.09 -7.89
N ALA A 60 10.94 2.41 -6.75
CA ALA A 60 12.11 2.54 -5.89
C ALA A 60 13.40 2.12 -6.59
N LYS A 61 13.39 1.06 -7.41
CA LYS A 61 14.56 0.63 -8.18
C LYS A 61 14.96 1.66 -9.26
N ASN A 62 13.98 2.29 -9.90
CA ASN A 62 14.23 3.26 -10.97
C ASN A 62 14.55 4.68 -10.45
N CYS A 63 14.32 4.96 -9.17
CA CYS A 63 14.68 6.22 -8.55
C CYS A 63 16.22 6.42 -8.60
N SER A 64 16.69 7.62 -8.97
CA SER A 64 18.14 7.88 -9.00
C SER A 64 18.75 7.74 -7.59
N ARG A 65 20.03 7.34 -7.52
CA ARG A 65 20.86 7.39 -6.29
C ARG A 65 21.93 8.47 -6.39
N GLU A 66 21.92 9.26 -7.45
CA GLU A 66 22.80 10.41 -7.60
C GLU A 66 22.45 11.48 -6.55
N PRO A 67 23.44 12.26 -6.09
CA PRO A 67 23.19 13.36 -5.15
C PRO A 67 22.11 14.31 -5.67
N LEU A 68 21.17 14.67 -4.79
CA LEU A 68 20.15 15.65 -5.12
C LEU A 68 20.75 17.05 -5.03
N GLN A 69 20.46 17.88 -6.03
CA GLN A 69 20.80 19.30 -6.00
C GLN A 69 19.69 20.05 -5.26
N LEU A 70 20.05 20.72 -4.16
CA LEU A 70 19.14 21.60 -3.42
C LEU A 70 19.17 23.01 -4.04
N GLU A 71 18.09 23.76 -3.86
CA GLU A 71 17.95 25.14 -4.41
C GLU A 71 19.04 26.09 -3.88
N ASP A 72 19.52 25.83 -2.68
CA ASP A 72 20.60 26.50 -1.97
C ASP A 72 22.02 26.09 -2.45
N GLY A 73 22.11 25.34 -3.57
CA GLY A 73 23.36 24.97 -4.24
C GLY A 73 24.15 23.87 -3.52
N HIS A 74 23.58 23.28 -2.47
CA HIS A 74 24.16 22.18 -1.73
C HIS A 74 23.69 20.82 -2.28
N GLU A 75 24.61 19.86 -2.31
CA GLU A 75 24.27 18.48 -2.66
C GLU A 75 23.88 17.65 -1.44
N LEU A 76 22.80 16.89 -1.59
CA LEU A 76 22.32 15.90 -0.63
C LEU A 76 22.62 14.48 -1.17
N PRO A 77 23.64 13.78 -0.66
CA PRO A 77 24.03 12.46 -1.17
C PRO A 77 23.05 11.37 -0.74
N TYR A 78 22.99 10.30 -1.53
CA TYR A 78 22.33 9.07 -1.13
C TYR A 78 22.99 8.50 0.13
N HIS A 79 22.15 8.09 1.09
CA HIS A 79 22.61 7.55 2.37
C HIS A 79 22.28 6.06 2.51
N SER A 80 21.01 5.68 2.35
CA SER A 80 20.55 4.31 2.59
C SER A 80 19.16 4.05 2.03
N GLU A 81 18.74 2.79 1.98
CA GLU A 81 17.33 2.43 1.80
C GLU A 81 16.58 2.49 3.15
N LYS A 82 15.41 3.14 3.20
CA LYS A 82 14.56 3.23 4.40
C LYS A 82 13.18 2.63 4.14
N LYS A 83 12.71 1.84 5.11
CA LYS A 83 11.39 1.22 5.09
C LYS A 83 10.29 2.26 5.32
N ARG A 84 9.18 2.16 4.58
CA ARG A 84 7.89 2.80 4.86
C ARG A 84 6.79 1.77 4.81
N THR A 85 5.85 1.89 5.74
CA THR A 85 4.61 1.11 5.71
C THR A 85 3.52 2.01 5.13
N TYR A 86 2.94 1.58 4.03
CA TYR A 86 1.83 2.22 3.34
C TYR A 86 0.55 1.46 3.64
N PHE A 87 -0.50 2.15 4.08
CA PHE A 87 -1.81 1.57 4.35
C PHE A 87 -2.71 1.90 3.16
N SER A 88 -3.06 0.88 2.39
CA SER A 88 -4.01 0.99 1.28
C SER A 88 -5.28 0.20 1.59
N ILE A 89 -6.29 0.34 0.74
CA ILE A 89 -7.49 -0.51 0.78
C ILE A 89 -7.17 -2.02 0.66
N PHE A 90 -6.00 -2.37 0.12
CA PHE A 90 -5.55 -3.75 -0.03
C PHE A 90 -4.82 -4.28 1.22
N GLY A 91 -4.57 -3.45 2.22
CA GLY A 91 -3.88 -3.82 3.44
C GLY A 91 -2.61 -3.00 3.73
N LYS A 92 -1.79 -3.53 4.64
CA LYS A 92 -0.53 -2.94 5.08
C LYS A 92 0.61 -3.37 4.15
N ILE A 93 1.22 -2.42 3.43
CA ILE A 93 2.24 -2.67 2.41
C ILE A 93 3.58 -2.06 2.83
N PRO A 94 4.54 -2.87 3.33
CA PRO A 94 5.88 -2.40 3.63
C PRO A 94 6.75 -2.37 2.37
N PHE A 95 7.36 -1.23 2.06
CA PHE A 95 8.33 -1.09 0.96
C PHE A 95 9.57 -0.30 1.40
N TRP A 96 10.65 -0.43 0.63
CA TRP A 96 11.92 0.25 0.88
C TRP A 96 12.16 1.28 -0.22
N ARG A 97 12.67 2.45 0.16
CA ARG A 97 12.93 3.55 -0.75
C ARG A 97 14.23 4.28 -0.42
N PRO A 98 14.87 4.94 -1.40
CA PRO A 98 16.06 5.74 -1.18
C PRO A 98 15.83 6.84 -0.15
N TYR A 99 16.82 7.01 0.71
CA TYR A 99 16.91 8.08 1.69
C TYR A 99 18.20 8.85 1.47
N PHE A 100 18.06 10.17 1.34
CA PHE A 100 19.13 11.11 1.12
C PHE A 100 19.32 11.93 2.39
N TYR A 101 20.58 12.11 2.81
CA TYR A 101 20.85 12.77 4.08
C TYR A 101 22.25 13.37 4.12
N LYS A 102 22.35 14.57 4.71
CA LYS A 102 23.62 15.22 5.05
C LYS A 102 23.45 15.98 6.34
N THR A 103 24.47 15.88 7.19
CA THR A 103 24.54 16.64 8.45
C THR A 103 24.33 18.13 8.17
N LYS A 104 23.45 18.78 8.94
CA LYS A 104 22.98 20.19 8.81
C LYS A 104 21.97 20.48 7.69
N ALA A 105 21.84 19.64 6.65
CA ALA A 105 20.86 19.82 5.58
C ALA A 105 19.56 19.01 5.76
N GLY A 106 19.56 18.04 6.69
CA GLY A 106 18.40 17.19 6.96
C GLY A 106 18.30 15.99 6.01
N GLY A 107 17.13 15.37 5.96
CA GLY A 107 16.89 14.15 5.19
C GLY A 107 15.69 14.29 4.26
N GLN A 108 15.77 13.69 3.07
CA GLN A 108 14.72 13.73 2.05
C GLN A 108 14.42 12.35 1.48
N TYR A 109 13.18 12.19 1.02
CA TYR A 109 12.66 10.99 0.36
C TYR A 109 12.06 11.39 -1.01
N PRO A 110 12.87 11.59 -2.07
CA PRO A 110 12.39 12.09 -3.36
C PRO A 110 11.25 11.24 -3.95
N LEU A 111 11.33 9.92 -3.76
CA LEU A 111 10.30 9.00 -4.23
C LEU A 111 8.94 9.26 -3.59
N ASP A 112 8.88 9.77 -2.36
CA ASP A 112 7.61 10.10 -1.71
C ASP A 112 6.90 11.24 -2.46
N ALA A 113 7.65 12.28 -2.85
CA ALA A 113 7.11 13.39 -3.63
C ALA A 113 6.71 12.96 -5.05
N GLU A 114 7.55 12.17 -5.73
CA GLU A 114 7.28 11.66 -7.07
C GLU A 114 6.00 10.80 -7.13
N LEU A 115 5.72 10.06 -6.05
CA LEU A 115 4.54 9.22 -5.91
C LEU A 115 3.36 9.95 -5.24
N SER A 116 3.48 11.25 -4.97
CA SER A 116 2.48 12.06 -4.26
C SER A 116 2.04 11.44 -2.93
N LEU A 117 2.95 10.78 -2.22
CA LEU A 117 2.63 10.16 -0.93
C LEU A 117 2.56 11.23 0.15
N GLY A 118 1.41 11.32 0.82
CA GLY A 118 1.20 12.23 1.95
C GLY A 118 2.24 12.07 3.06
N SER A 119 2.28 13.02 4.00
CA SER A 119 3.22 13.00 5.14
C SER A 119 2.95 11.87 6.13
N ASP A 120 1.74 11.33 6.17
CA ASP A 120 1.38 10.17 6.98
C ASP A 120 1.51 8.85 6.18
N ARG A 121 0.83 7.79 6.60
CA ARG A 121 1.00 6.44 6.04
C ARG A 121 -0.19 5.93 5.22
N TYR A 122 -1.26 6.71 5.07
CA TYR A 122 -2.51 6.25 4.45
C TYR A 122 -2.62 6.69 3.00
N SER A 123 -3.08 5.78 2.13
CA SER A 123 -3.38 6.08 0.73
C SER A 123 -4.55 7.02 0.61
N ASP A 124 -4.52 7.93 -0.36
CA ASP A 124 -5.62 8.87 -0.59
C ASP A 124 -6.94 8.13 -0.88
N PHE A 125 -6.90 7.04 -1.66
CA PHE A 125 -8.09 6.25 -1.92
C PHE A 125 -8.73 5.63 -0.65
N LEU A 126 -7.91 5.26 0.33
CA LEU A 126 -8.43 4.80 1.63
C LEU A 126 -9.06 5.95 2.42
N ARG A 127 -8.52 7.17 2.30
CA ARG A 127 -9.13 8.36 2.91
C ARG A 127 -10.47 8.67 2.29
N ASP A 128 -10.51 8.77 0.97
CA ASP A 128 -11.72 9.05 0.20
C ASP A 128 -12.84 8.05 0.55
N MET A 129 -12.48 6.77 0.67
CA MET A 129 -13.42 5.72 1.07
C MET A 129 -13.92 5.90 2.51
N SER A 130 -13.02 6.19 3.46
CA SER A 130 -13.40 6.44 4.86
C SER A 130 -14.24 7.71 5.01
N GLU A 131 -13.94 8.77 4.28
CA GLU A 131 -14.73 10.01 4.26
C GLU A 131 -16.13 9.76 3.74
N TYR A 132 -16.23 9.03 2.62
CA TYR A 132 -17.51 8.66 2.07
C TYR A 132 -18.33 7.82 3.07
N LEU A 133 -17.72 6.82 3.70
CA LEU A 133 -18.40 5.96 4.68
C LEU A 133 -18.79 6.72 5.95
N ALA A 134 -17.97 7.65 6.43
CA ALA A 134 -18.25 8.45 7.61
C ALA A 134 -19.48 9.37 7.45
N VAL A 135 -19.82 9.77 6.23
CA VAL A 135 -21.07 10.51 5.95
C VAL A 135 -22.32 9.67 6.22
N TYR A 136 -22.26 8.36 5.96
CA TYR A 136 -23.41 7.46 6.06
C TYR A 136 -23.45 6.64 7.35
N VAL A 137 -22.31 6.49 8.01
CA VAL A 137 -22.16 5.56 9.12
C VAL A 137 -21.32 6.17 10.24
N ALA A 138 -21.75 5.97 11.49
CA ALA A 138 -20.95 6.37 12.65
C ALA A 138 -19.54 5.75 12.58
N TYR A 139 -18.51 6.49 13.01
CA TYR A 139 -17.09 6.08 12.88
C TYR A 139 -16.77 4.66 13.34
N SER A 140 -17.46 4.14 14.37
CA SER A 140 -17.28 2.77 14.86
C SER A 140 -17.71 1.71 13.84
N LYS A 141 -18.70 2.02 13.01
CA LYS A 141 -19.18 1.11 11.97
C LYS A 141 -18.33 1.18 10.69
N ASP A 142 -17.63 2.30 10.45
CA ASP A 142 -16.60 2.39 9.41
C ASP A 142 -15.40 1.50 9.77
N THR A 143 -14.90 1.59 11.02
CA THR A 143 -13.84 0.68 11.50
C THR A 143 -14.23 -0.80 11.38
N ASP A 144 -15.47 -1.16 11.74
CA ASP A 144 -15.97 -2.53 11.63
C ASP A 144 -16.01 -3.01 10.17
N LEU A 145 -16.35 -2.13 9.23
CA LEU A 145 -16.40 -2.45 7.79
C LEU A 145 -14.98 -2.63 7.24
N LEU A 146 -14.06 -1.75 7.60
CA LEU A 146 -12.65 -1.84 7.21
C LEU A 146 -11.98 -3.10 7.73
N GLU A 147 -12.24 -3.48 8.98
CA GLU A 147 -11.73 -4.74 9.54
C GLU A 147 -12.38 -5.95 8.86
N ARG A 148 -13.72 -5.97 8.76
CA ARG A 148 -14.48 -7.13 8.28
C ARG A 148 -14.23 -7.45 6.81
N PHE A 149 -14.09 -6.44 5.96
CA PHE A 149 -13.96 -6.63 4.52
C PHE A 149 -12.53 -6.45 4.04
N PHE A 150 -11.78 -5.50 4.58
CA PHE A 150 -10.45 -5.16 4.08
C PHE A 150 -9.30 -5.67 4.95
N ASP A 151 -9.58 -6.37 6.05
CA ASP A 151 -8.57 -6.87 7.00
C ASP A 151 -7.67 -5.72 7.53
N LEU A 152 -8.27 -4.53 7.63
CA LEU A 152 -7.62 -3.29 8.03
C LEU A 152 -8.07 -2.88 9.43
N GLU A 153 -7.26 -3.22 10.43
CA GLU A 153 -7.41 -2.69 11.78
C GLU A 153 -6.98 -1.21 11.84
N ILE A 154 -7.95 -0.31 11.73
CA ILE A 154 -7.74 1.14 11.87
C ILE A 154 -8.55 1.65 13.06
N SER A 155 -7.91 2.36 13.98
CA SER A 155 -8.63 2.93 15.13
C SER A 155 -9.53 4.10 14.72
N THR A 156 -10.66 4.28 15.41
CA THR A 156 -11.59 5.41 15.20
C THR A 156 -10.89 6.77 15.26
N ARG A 157 -9.91 6.96 16.16
CA ARG A 157 -9.10 8.19 16.25
C ARG A 157 -8.34 8.50 14.96
N VAL A 158 -7.82 7.47 14.28
CA VAL A 158 -7.11 7.65 13.02
C VAL A 158 -8.07 8.04 11.91
N ILE A 159 -9.27 7.43 11.84
CA ILE A 159 -10.30 7.78 10.87
C ILE A 159 -10.72 9.25 11.04
N GLN A 160 -10.91 9.69 12.28
CA GLN A 160 -11.17 11.11 12.58
C GLN A 160 -10.03 12.02 12.09
N GLN A 161 -8.77 11.64 12.30
CA GLN A 161 -7.61 12.42 11.84
C GLN A 161 -7.47 12.45 10.31
N ILE A 162 -7.87 11.37 9.62
CA ILE A 162 -7.89 11.30 8.17
C ILE A 162 -8.90 12.31 7.63
N ILE A 163 -10.14 12.26 8.12
CA ILE A 163 -11.26 13.09 7.64
C ILE A 163 -11.04 14.57 7.92
N VAL A 164 -10.52 14.91 9.11
CA VAL A 164 -10.22 16.30 9.48
C VAL A 164 -9.13 16.93 8.61
N LYS A 165 -8.28 16.13 7.95
CA LYS A 165 -7.21 16.63 7.07
C LYS A 165 -7.63 16.80 5.62
N SER A 166 -8.73 16.19 5.20
CA SER A 166 -9.19 16.19 3.81
C SER A 166 -10.33 17.20 3.54
N GLY A 167 -10.96 17.73 4.59
CA GLY A 167 -11.87 18.88 4.51
C GLY A 167 -11.15 20.20 4.71
#